data_AF-A0A8S8Z823-F1
#
_entry.id   AF-A0A8S8Z823-F1
#
_cell.length_a   1.000
_cell.length_b   1.000
_cell.length_c   1.000
_cell.angle_alpha   90.00
_cell.angle_beta   90.00
_cell.angle_gamma   90.00
#
_symmetry.space_group_name_H-M   'P 1'
#
loop_
_entity.id
_entity.type
_entity.pdbx_description
1 polymer ?
#
loop_
_entity_poly.entity_id
_entity_poly.type
_entity_poly.pdbx_seq_one_letter_code
_entity_poly.pdbx_strand_id
1 'polypeptide(L)'
;MKKLSHYTKSKKRQKIKSNLNSFNQALIFSTKVMLLVMYSGELEVQAKRKAVAVLQDEINRILNAGRSLSQLPELIVKKDKAGIKDAMEQITSLEEEVESLRRKITRDVADVGGLILNRENLLNTAYTMDEIAGYITGIAFKLSNIKASTLKSSKLDGDLTELIELVVDEIYKLNEIIRSLNSDSAKSIELAQDTQKLEREIDIKYRKMVLKALEISTTSEMLLMKDTIEGIEEMADKCQEVSDSFILLALSL
;
A
#
# COMPACT_ATOMS: atom_id res chain seq x y z
N MET A 1 12.76 56.05 63.53
CA MET A 1 12.31 54.66 63.26
C MET A 1 11.26 54.48 62.13
N LYS A 2 10.48 55.49 61.68
CA LYS A 2 9.43 55.30 60.64
C LYS A 2 9.94 55.12 59.18
N LYS A 3 11.14 55.59 58.81
CA LYS A 3 11.67 55.49 57.42
C LYS A 3 12.18 54.08 57.03
N LEU A 4 12.70 53.29 57.97
CA LEU A 4 13.22 51.93 57.70
C LEU A 4 12.09 50.88 57.48
N SER A 5 10.92 51.09 58.07
CA SER A 5 9.72 50.23 57.90
C SER A 5 9.06 50.39 56.52
N HIS A 6 9.05 51.60 55.96
CA HIS A 6 8.53 51.85 54.61
C HIS A 6 9.42 51.26 53.51
N TYR A 7 10.75 51.31 53.68
CA TYR A 7 11.71 50.81 52.70
C TYR A 7 11.68 49.27 52.58
N THR A 8 11.50 48.57 53.71
CA THR A 8 11.38 47.10 53.75
C THR A 8 10.05 46.60 53.18
N LYS A 9 8.93 47.30 53.43
CA LYS A 9 7.64 47.01 52.75
C LYS A 9 7.71 47.25 51.23
N SER A 10 8.41 48.28 50.78
CA SER A 10 8.59 48.60 49.36
C SER A 10 9.37 47.50 48.63
N LYS A 11 10.55 47.10 49.14
CA LYS A 11 11.35 46.00 48.56
C LYS A 11 10.60 44.67 48.52
N LYS A 12 9.82 44.34 49.57
CA LYS A 12 9.01 43.11 49.62
C LYS A 12 7.90 43.13 48.56
N ARG A 13 7.21 44.26 48.37
CA ARG A 13 6.21 44.43 47.29
C ARG A 13 6.82 44.35 45.90
N GLN A 14 8.02 44.89 45.71
CA GLN A 14 8.73 44.86 44.42
C GLN A 14 9.18 43.43 44.05
N LYS A 15 9.65 42.65 45.03
CA LYS A 15 10.01 41.23 44.86
C LYS A 15 8.79 40.34 44.56
N ILE A 16 7.64 40.61 45.19
CA ILE A 16 6.37 39.91 44.90
C ILE A 16 5.90 40.22 43.47
N LYS A 17 5.97 41.48 43.03
CA LYS A 17 5.62 41.86 41.66
C LYS A 17 6.53 41.23 40.60
N SER A 18 7.85 41.15 40.84
CA SER A 18 8.74 40.49 39.88
C SER A 18 8.50 38.98 39.80
N ASN A 19 8.24 38.33 40.94
CA ASN A 19 7.90 36.90 40.99
C ASN A 19 6.55 36.61 40.31
N LEU A 20 5.54 37.49 40.46
CA LEU A 20 4.27 37.35 39.72
C LEU A 20 4.48 37.51 38.21
N ASN A 21 5.32 38.45 37.77
CA ASN A 21 5.62 38.64 36.35
C ASN A 21 6.37 37.45 35.75
N SER A 22 7.34 36.86 36.47
CA SER A 22 8.04 35.66 36.00
C SER A 22 7.11 34.45 35.95
N PHE A 23 6.20 34.31 36.93
CA PHE A 23 5.20 33.24 36.95
C PHE A 23 4.20 33.37 35.79
N ASN A 24 3.73 34.59 35.51
CA ASN A 24 2.85 34.86 34.37
C ASN A 24 3.55 34.61 33.02
N GLN A 25 4.83 34.95 32.88
CA GLN A 25 5.61 34.61 31.68
C GLN A 25 5.78 33.11 31.50
N ALA A 26 6.07 32.38 32.58
CA ALA A 26 6.16 30.92 32.54
C ALA A 26 4.80 30.28 32.17
N LEU A 27 3.69 30.81 32.70
CA LEU A 27 2.34 30.34 32.37
C LEU A 27 1.99 30.59 30.89
N ILE A 28 2.25 31.79 30.38
CA ILE A 28 2.02 32.13 28.96
C ILE A 28 2.88 31.27 28.03
N PHE A 29 4.14 31.02 28.40
CA PHE A 29 5.03 30.13 27.64
C PHE A 29 4.50 28.70 27.65
N SER A 30 4.10 28.17 28.81
CA SER A 30 3.50 26.84 28.94
C SER A 30 2.23 26.69 28.11
N THR A 31 1.30 27.66 28.15
CA THR A 31 0.09 27.64 27.33
C THR A 31 0.39 27.70 25.85
N LYS A 32 1.36 28.54 25.42
CA LYS A 32 1.78 28.60 24.01
C LYS A 32 2.42 27.30 23.51
N VAL A 33 3.27 26.68 24.33
CA VAL A 33 3.88 25.37 24.02
C VAL A 33 2.79 24.31 23.92
N MET A 34 1.84 24.28 24.85
CA MET A 34 0.72 23.34 24.82
C MET A 34 -0.14 23.53 23.55
N LEU A 35 -0.45 24.77 23.18
CA LEU A 35 -1.23 25.08 21.97
C LEU A 35 -0.49 24.66 20.69
N LEU A 36 0.83 24.84 20.65
CA LEU A 36 1.67 24.47 19.52
C LEU A 36 1.81 22.95 19.39
N VAL A 37 1.91 22.22 20.51
CA VAL A 37 1.90 20.75 20.54
C VAL A 37 0.54 20.21 20.08
N MET A 38 -0.57 20.79 20.55
CA MET A 38 -1.91 20.40 20.12
C MET A 38 -2.12 20.63 18.62
N TYR A 39 -1.74 21.80 18.11
CA TYR A 39 -1.84 22.13 16.69
C TYR A 39 -0.96 21.24 15.81
N SER A 40 0.25 20.92 16.26
CA SER A 40 1.14 19.97 15.56
C SER A 40 0.55 18.56 15.50
N GLY A 41 -0.10 18.10 16.58
CA GLY A 41 -0.76 16.79 16.62
C GLY A 41 -1.95 16.69 15.65
N GLU A 42 -2.77 17.75 15.53
CA GLU A 42 -3.87 17.77 14.56
C GLU A 42 -3.37 17.74 13.11
N LEU A 43 -2.29 18.47 12.79
CA LEU A 43 -1.68 18.48 11.45
C LEU A 43 -1.06 17.11 11.09
N GLU A 44 -0.42 16.45 12.05
CA GLU A 44 0.11 15.09 11.86
C GLU A 44 -1.00 14.09 11.51
N VAL A 45 -2.11 14.11 12.27
CA VAL A 45 -3.26 13.21 12.02
C VAL A 45 -3.87 13.47 10.64
N GLN A 46 -4.01 14.73 10.23
CA GLN A 46 -4.53 15.06 8.90
C GLN A 46 -3.60 14.58 7.77
N ALA A 47 -2.29 14.77 7.93
CA ALA A 47 -1.31 14.32 6.95
C ALA A 47 -1.33 12.79 6.80
N LYS A 48 -1.39 12.05 7.92
CA LYS A 48 -1.51 10.59 7.94
C LYS A 48 -2.78 10.11 7.23
N ARG A 49 -3.94 10.72 7.51
CA ARG A 49 -5.21 10.38 6.85
C ARG A 49 -5.14 10.59 5.33
N LYS A 50 -4.53 11.70 4.90
CA LYS A 50 -4.36 12.00 3.47
C LYS A 50 -3.45 10.97 2.80
N ALA A 51 -2.37 10.56 3.46
CA ALA A 51 -1.47 9.53 2.95
C ALA A 51 -2.15 8.16 2.83
N VAL A 52 -2.86 7.71 3.87
CA VAL A 52 -3.61 6.44 3.84
C VAL A 52 -4.69 6.47 2.74
N ALA A 53 -5.37 7.59 2.54
CA ALA A 53 -6.34 7.73 1.44
C ALA A 53 -5.70 7.53 0.05
N VAL A 54 -4.45 7.97 -0.15
CA VAL A 54 -3.73 7.73 -1.40
C VAL A 54 -3.41 6.25 -1.57
N LEU A 55 -2.95 5.56 -0.51
CA LEU A 55 -2.70 4.12 -0.55
C LEU A 55 -3.99 3.32 -0.82
N GLN A 56 -5.11 3.71 -0.20
CA GLN A 56 -6.43 3.12 -0.45
C GLN A 56 -6.84 3.27 -1.92
N ASP A 57 -6.58 4.45 -2.48
CA ASP A 57 -6.83 4.70 -3.89
C ASP A 57 -5.96 3.80 -4.77
N GLU A 58 -4.66 3.72 -4.47
CA GLU A 58 -3.68 2.96 -5.24
C GLU A 58 -4.00 1.46 -5.27
N ILE A 59 -4.26 0.82 -4.12
CA ILE A 59 -4.61 -0.61 -4.07
C ILE A 59 -5.94 -0.91 -4.79
N ASN A 60 -6.85 0.06 -4.87
CA ASN A 60 -8.09 -0.10 -5.62
C ASN A 60 -7.83 -0.13 -7.13
N ARG A 61 -6.89 0.67 -7.64
CA ARG A 61 -6.52 0.64 -9.07
C ARG A 61 -5.83 -0.69 -9.40
N ILE A 62 -4.93 -1.14 -8.53
CA ILE A 62 -4.26 -2.45 -8.63
C ILE A 62 -5.30 -3.58 -8.64
N LEU A 63 -6.28 -3.56 -7.74
CA LEU A 63 -7.36 -4.56 -7.71
C LEU A 63 -8.16 -4.59 -9.02
N ASN A 64 -8.48 -3.43 -9.59
CA ASN A 64 -9.19 -3.37 -10.86
C ASN A 64 -8.32 -3.89 -12.02
N ALA A 65 -7.01 -3.60 -12.01
CA ALA A 65 -6.08 -4.12 -13.01
C ALA A 65 -5.96 -5.64 -12.92
N GLY A 66 -5.88 -6.19 -11.69
CA GLY A 66 -5.89 -7.62 -11.43
C GLY A 66 -7.16 -8.31 -11.94
N ARG A 67 -8.33 -7.68 -11.79
CA ARG A 67 -9.59 -8.18 -12.35
C ARG A 67 -9.61 -8.17 -13.88
N SER A 68 -9.01 -7.17 -14.52
CA SER A 68 -8.86 -7.18 -15.99
C SER A 68 -7.88 -8.27 -16.43
N LEU A 69 -6.81 -8.52 -15.66
CA LEU A 69 -5.84 -9.59 -15.90
C LEU A 69 -6.50 -10.98 -15.82
N SER A 70 -7.37 -11.24 -14.83
CA SER A 70 -8.03 -12.55 -14.67
C SER A 70 -8.94 -12.94 -15.83
N GLN A 71 -9.38 -11.97 -16.64
CA GLN A 71 -10.19 -12.23 -17.84
C GLN A 71 -9.35 -12.68 -19.04
N LEU A 72 -8.05 -12.37 -19.08
CA LEU A 72 -7.21 -12.61 -20.25
C LEU A 72 -7.13 -14.09 -20.67
N PRO A 73 -6.95 -15.08 -19.76
CA PRO A 73 -6.89 -16.48 -20.16
C PRO A 73 -8.13 -16.92 -20.97
N GLU A 74 -9.33 -16.55 -20.52
CA GLU A 74 -10.58 -16.89 -21.20
C GLU A 74 -10.69 -16.20 -22.57
N LEU A 75 -10.36 -14.91 -22.64
CA LEU A 75 -10.38 -14.13 -23.89
C LEU A 75 -9.41 -14.72 -24.93
N ILE A 76 -8.22 -15.15 -24.50
CA ILE A 76 -7.22 -15.81 -25.36
C ILE A 76 -7.76 -17.14 -25.89
N VAL A 77 -8.35 -17.97 -25.02
CA VAL A 77 -8.95 -19.27 -25.39
C VAL A 77 -10.08 -19.12 -26.41
N LYS A 78 -10.88 -18.04 -26.27
CA LYS A 78 -11.95 -17.65 -27.22
C LYS A 78 -11.42 -16.96 -28.49
N LYS A 79 -10.14 -16.57 -28.52
CA LYS A 79 -9.50 -15.77 -29.58
C LYS A 79 -10.18 -14.40 -29.78
N ASP A 80 -10.71 -13.82 -28.71
CA ASP A 80 -11.36 -12.52 -28.74
C ASP A 80 -10.30 -11.39 -28.75
N LYS A 81 -9.87 -11.01 -29.96
CA LYS A 81 -8.85 -9.97 -30.14
C LYS A 81 -9.28 -8.60 -29.63
N ALA A 82 -10.57 -8.28 -29.71
CA ALA A 82 -11.08 -6.99 -29.24
C ALA A 82 -11.04 -6.96 -27.72
N GLY A 83 -11.59 -7.99 -27.06
CA GLY A 83 -11.56 -8.10 -25.61
C GLY A 83 -10.13 -8.13 -25.03
N ILE A 84 -9.19 -8.85 -25.66
CA ILE A 84 -7.78 -8.83 -25.24
C ILE A 84 -7.20 -7.42 -25.32
N LYS A 85 -7.47 -6.70 -26.42
CA LYS A 85 -6.97 -5.34 -26.61
C LYS A 85 -7.55 -4.39 -25.55
N ASP A 86 -8.84 -4.46 -25.31
CA ASP A 86 -9.53 -3.61 -24.33
C ASP A 86 -9.00 -3.87 -22.90
N ALA A 87 -8.79 -5.14 -22.54
CA ALA A 87 -8.22 -5.51 -21.25
C ALA A 87 -6.77 -5.00 -21.08
N MET A 88 -5.95 -5.10 -22.13
CA MET A 88 -4.58 -4.57 -22.13
C MET A 88 -4.56 -3.04 -21.97
N GLU A 89 -5.41 -2.32 -22.70
CA GLU A 89 -5.52 -0.85 -22.60
C GLU A 89 -5.98 -0.42 -21.19
N GLN A 90 -6.92 -1.15 -20.59
CA GLN A 90 -7.35 -0.90 -19.21
C GLN A 90 -6.21 -1.11 -18.20
N ILE A 91 -5.47 -2.22 -18.33
CA ILE A 91 -4.34 -2.53 -17.43
C ILE A 91 -3.28 -1.43 -17.51
N THR A 92 -2.87 -1.03 -18.72
CA THR A 92 -1.89 0.05 -18.91
C THR A 92 -2.40 1.38 -18.35
N SER A 93 -3.67 1.74 -18.58
CA SER A 93 -4.24 2.97 -18.01
C SER A 93 -4.24 2.97 -16.48
N LEU A 94 -4.50 1.82 -15.85
CA LEU A 94 -4.51 1.69 -14.39
C LEU A 94 -3.10 1.74 -13.81
N GLU A 95 -2.10 1.17 -14.50
CA GLU A 95 -0.69 1.29 -14.13
C GLU A 95 -0.23 2.76 -14.13
N GLU A 96 -0.58 3.54 -15.16
CA GLU A 96 -0.29 4.97 -15.21
C GLU A 96 -0.94 5.76 -14.05
N GLU A 97 -2.17 5.38 -13.67
CA GLU A 97 -2.84 5.96 -12.50
C GLU A 97 -2.11 5.62 -11.18
N VAL A 98 -1.65 4.38 -11.02
CA VAL A 98 -0.85 3.94 -9.86
C VAL A 98 0.46 4.73 -9.79
N GLU A 99 1.18 4.87 -10.90
CA GLU A 99 2.42 5.66 -10.93
C GLU A 99 2.17 7.13 -10.56
N SER A 100 1.04 7.69 -11.01
CA SER A 100 0.62 9.05 -10.64
C SER A 100 0.34 9.20 -9.14
N LEU A 101 -0.32 8.21 -8.52
CA LEU A 101 -0.59 8.17 -7.08
C LEU A 101 0.71 8.03 -6.27
N ARG A 102 1.64 7.18 -6.73
CA ARG A 102 2.99 7.09 -6.17
C ARG A 102 3.72 8.44 -6.20
N ARG A 103 3.74 9.13 -7.35
CA ARG A 103 4.35 10.48 -7.45
C ARG A 103 3.63 11.50 -6.58
N LYS A 104 2.33 11.35 -6.36
CA LYS A 104 1.53 12.22 -5.48
C LYS A 104 1.90 11.99 -4.01
N ILE A 105 1.98 10.75 -3.53
CA ILE A 105 2.32 10.48 -2.12
C ILE A 105 3.75 10.92 -1.80
N THR A 106 4.71 10.74 -2.71
CA THR A 106 6.09 11.23 -2.52
C THR A 106 6.13 12.76 -2.33
N ARG A 107 5.35 13.51 -3.12
CA ARG A 107 5.23 14.97 -2.98
C ARG A 107 4.52 15.37 -1.69
N ASP A 108 3.38 14.74 -1.39
CA ASP A 108 2.61 14.99 -0.17
C ASP A 108 3.48 14.77 1.09
N VAL A 109 4.31 13.72 1.11
CA VAL A 109 5.26 13.44 2.20
C VAL A 109 6.39 14.48 2.26
N ALA A 110 6.94 14.89 1.11
CA ALA A 110 7.99 15.90 1.05
C ALA A 110 7.51 17.28 1.57
N ASP A 111 6.30 17.69 1.18
CA ASP A 111 5.71 18.98 1.56
C ASP A 111 5.39 19.07 3.05
N VAL A 112 4.99 17.95 3.66
CA VAL A 112 4.65 17.83 5.08
C VAL A 112 5.91 17.72 5.97
N GLY A 113 7.07 17.45 5.38
CA GLY A 113 8.37 17.46 6.06
C GLY A 113 8.53 16.37 7.12
N GLY A 114 8.82 16.78 8.36
CA GLY A 114 9.05 15.87 9.50
C GLY A 114 7.79 15.49 10.29
N LEU A 115 6.61 15.95 9.88
CA LEU A 115 5.38 15.72 10.65
C LEU A 115 4.87 14.27 10.55
N ILE A 116 5.11 13.58 9.43
CA ILE A 116 4.75 12.16 9.30
C ILE A 116 5.88 11.32 9.91
N LEU A 117 5.64 10.78 11.11
CA LEU A 117 6.46 9.71 11.67
C LEU A 117 6.37 8.47 10.77
N ASN A 118 7.48 7.75 10.61
CA ASN A 118 7.60 6.55 9.75
C ASN A 118 7.25 6.77 8.27
N ARG A 119 7.53 7.96 7.74
CA ARG A 119 7.40 8.28 6.30
C ARG A 119 8.10 7.29 5.37
N GLU A 120 9.17 6.64 5.82
CA GLU A 120 9.89 5.61 5.06
C GLU A 120 9.00 4.39 4.81
N ASN A 121 8.37 3.83 5.85
CA ASN A 121 7.45 2.70 5.69
C ASN A 121 6.28 3.06 4.77
N LEU A 122 5.73 4.27 4.91
CA LEU A 122 4.67 4.76 4.04
C LEU A 122 5.09 4.79 2.57
N LEU A 123 6.26 5.35 2.27
CA LEU A 123 6.77 5.44 0.90
C LEU A 123 7.15 4.07 0.34
N ASN A 124 7.80 3.22 1.14
CA ASN A 124 8.13 1.84 0.75
C ASN A 124 6.86 1.06 0.43
N THR A 125 5.79 1.21 1.23
CA THR A 125 4.49 0.57 0.95
C THR A 125 3.95 0.98 -0.42
N ALA A 126 3.94 2.27 -0.74
CA ALA A 126 3.50 2.75 -2.04
C ALA A 126 4.39 2.22 -3.19
N TYR A 127 5.70 2.15 -2.98
CA TYR A 127 6.62 1.65 -4.00
C TYR A 127 6.44 0.15 -4.25
N THR A 128 6.23 -0.65 -3.21
CA THR A 128 5.94 -2.08 -3.36
C THR A 128 4.57 -2.32 -4.02
N MET A 129 3.57 -1.47 -3.74
CA MET A 129 2.28 -1.53 -4.42
C MET A 129 2.40 -1.22 -5.92
N ASP A 130 3.21 -0.23 -6.31
CA ASP A 130 3.56 0.07 -7.70
C ASP A 130 4.21 -1.14 -8.41
N GLU A 131 5.06 -1.91 -7.71
CA GLU A 131 5.63 -3.15 -8.25
C GLU A 131 4.54 -4.17 -8.61
N ILE A 132 3.49 -4.33 -7.79
CA ILE A 132 2.34 -5.21 -8.10
C ILE A 132 1.68 -4.78 -9.42
N ALA A 133 1.47 -3.48 -9.64
CA ALA A 133 0.91 -2.97 -10.90
C ALA A 133 1.81 -3.32 -12.10
N GLY A 134 3.13 -3.16 -11.95
CA GLY A 134 4.10 -3.55 -12.97
C GLY A 134 4.08 -5.04 -13.29
N TYR A 135 3.92 -5.90 -12.26
CA TYR A 135 3.72 -7.34 -12.46
C TYR A 135 2.46 -7.64 -13.26
N ILE A 136 1.33 -6.99 -12.93
CA ILE A 136 0.07 -7.17 -13.66
C ILE A 136 0.26 -6.87 -15.15
N THR A 137 0.87 -5.74 -15.50
CA THR A 137 1.15 -5.38 -16.90
C THR A 137 2.10 -6.37 -17.56
N GLY A 138 3.17 -6.76 -16.87
CA GLY A 138 4.15 -7.73 -17.39
C GLY A 138 3.53 -9.11 -17.68
N ILE A 139 2.69 -9.61 -16.77
CA ILE A 139 1.97 -10.88 -16.94
C ILE A 139 0.96 -10.74 -18.09
N ALA A 140 0.19 -9.66 -18.15
CA ALA A 140 -0.78 -9.40 -19.20
C ALA A 140 -0.12 -9.41 -20.60
N PHE A 141 1.04 -8.75 -20.72
CA PHE A 141 1.82 -8.75 -21.95
C PHE A 141 2.25 -10.17 -22.35
N LYS A 142 2.84 -10.94 -21.43
CA LYS A 142 3.25 -12.33 -21.71
C LYS A 142 2.06 -13.18 -22.14
N LEU A 143 0.94 -13.11 -21.41
CA LEU A 143 -0.30 -13.84 -21.73
C LEU A 143 -0.82 -13.53 -23.12
N SER A 144 -0.88 -12.25 -23.49
CA SER A 144 -1.37 -11.82 -24.82
C SER A 144 -0.54 -12.38 -25.98
N ASN A 145 0.69 -12.81 -25.72
CA ASN A 145 1.61 -13.43 -26.69
C ASN A 145 1.59 -14.97 -26.67
N ILE A 146 0.89 -15.61 -25.74
CA ILE A 146 0.73 -17.07 -25.70
C ILE A 146 -0.30 -17.50 -26.75
N LYS A 147 0.00 -18.57 -27.48
CA LYS A 147 -0.96 -19.13 -28.44
C LYS A 147 -2.12 -19.80 -27.71
N ALA A 148 -3.35 -19.53 -28.14
CA ALA A 148 -4.55 -20.20 -27.65
C ALA A 148 -4.47 -21.74 -27.76
N SER A 149 -3.76 -22.27 -28.77
CA SER A 149 -3.52 -23.72 -28.90
C SER A 149 -2.66 -24.27 -27.78
N THR A 150 -1.65 -23.52 -27.32
CA THR A 150 -0.73 -23.92 -26.23
C THR A 150 -1.48 -24.06 -24.92
N LEU A 151 -2.33 -23.07 -24.56
CA LEU A 151 -3.16 -23.10 -23.36
C LEU A 151 -4.08 -24.33 -23.34
N LYS A 152 -4.76 -24.61 -24.47
CA LYS A 152 -5.65 -25.77 -24.59
C LYS A 152 -4.92 -27.10 -24.55
N SER A 153 -3.80 -27.23 -25.26
CA SER A 153 -3.07 -28.51 -25.35
C SER A 153 -2.39 -28.87 -24.02
N SER A 154 -1.94 -27.87 -23.27
CA SER A 154 -1.32 -28.05 -21.95
C SER A 154 -2.34 -28.18 -20.81
N LYS A 155 -3.63 -27.94 -21.08
CA LYS A 155 -4.71 -27.89 -20.06
C LYS A 155 -4.39 -26.92 -18.92
N LEU A 156 -3.69 -25.83 -19.24
CA LEU A 156 -3.29 -24.79 -18.30
C LEU A 156 -4.25 -23.61 -18.26
N ASP A 157 -5.26 -23.56 -19.13
CA ASP A 157 -6.25 -22.49 -19.19
C ASP A 157 -7.03 -22.31 -17.87
N GLY A 158 -7.59 -23.39 -17.35
CA GLY A 158 -8.28 -23.36 -16.06
C GLY A 158 -7.33 -23.10 -14.89
N ASP A 159 -6.17 -23.76 -14.89
CA ASP A 159 -5.17 -23.61 -13.83
C ASP A 159 -4.64 -22.17 -13.73
N LEU A 160 -4.38 -21.54 -14.86
CA LEU A 160 -3.90 -20.17 -14.94
C LEU A 160 -4.96 -19.17 -14.49
N THR A 161 -6.22 -19.38 -14.88
CA THR A 161 -7.34 -18.54 -14.44
C THR A 161 -7.44 -18.60 -12.92
N GLU A 162 -7.47 -19.81 -12.35
CA GLU A 162 -7.56 -20.01 -10.90
C GLU A 162 -6.34 -19.44 -10.16
N LEU A 163 -5.12 -19.57 -10.70
CA LEU A 163 -3.93 -18.99 -10.07
C LEU A 163 -4.01 -17.45 -10.03
N ILE A 164 -4.43 -16.82 -11.13
CA ILE A 164 -4.59 -15.36 -11.17
C ILE A 164 -5.71 -14.92 -10.22
N GLU A 165 -6.83 -15.64 -10.18
CA GLU A 165 -7.94 -15.35 -9.26
C GLU A 165 -7.51 -15.40 -7.80
N LEU A 166 -6.68 -16.37 -7.39
CA LEU A 166 -6.13 -16.44 -6.03
C LEU A 166 -5.31 -15.18 -5.67
N VAL A 167 -4.45 -14.71 -6.58
CA VAL A 167 -3.68 -13.47 -6.32
C VAL A 167 -4.59 -12.23 -6.35
N VAL A 168 -5.63 -12.21 -7.17
CA VAL A 168 -6.63 -11.13 -7.15
C VAL A 168 -7.41 -11.11 -5.83
N ASP A 169 -7.73 -12.27 -5.27
CA ASP A 169 -8.34 -12.39 -3.94
C ASP A 169 -7.38 -11.90 -2.84
N GLU A 170 -6.08 -12.14 -2.99
CA GLU A 170 -5.05 -11.60 -2.11
C GLU A 170 -5.00 -10.07 -2.17
N ILE A 171 -4.98 -9.48 -3.37
CA ILE A 171 -5.07 -8.02 -3.58
C ILE A 171 -6.39 -7.46 -2.99
N TYR A 172 -7.48 -8.21 -3.11
CA TYR A 172 -8.75 -7.84 -2.49
C TYR A 172 -8.63 -7.79 -0.96
N LYS A 173 -7.96 -8.77 -0.34
CA LYS A 173 -7.68 -8.77 1.10
C LYS A 173 -6.81 -7.59 1.52
N LEU A 174 -5.79 -7.22 0.73
CA LEU A 174 -5.02 -5.99 0.95
C LEU A 174 -5.91 -4.75 0.93
N ASN A 175 -6.89 -4.69 0.01
CA ASN A 175 -7.89 -3.62 -0.02
C ASN A 175 -8.73 -3.56 1.26
N GLU A 176 -9.08 -4.71 1.84
CA GLU A 176 -9.79 -4.77 3.13
C GLU A 176 -8.90 -4.28 4.29
N ILE A 177 -7.63 -4.70 4.35
CA ILE A 177 -6.67 -4.34 5.41
C ILE A 177 -6.49 -2.82 5.47
N ILE A 178 -6.22 -2.17 4.33
CA ILE A 178 -5.97 -0.72 4.31
C ILE A 178 -7.22 0.10 4.67
N ARG A 179 -8.42 -0.47 4.51
CA ARG A 179 -9.67 0.15 4.94
C ARG A 179 -9.87 0.03 6.45
N SER A 180 -9.49 -1.10 7.05
CA SER A 180 -9.58 -1.28 8.50
C SER A 180 -8.47 -0.57 9.27
N LEU A 181 -7.36 -0.23 8.60
CA LEU A 181 -6.13 0.34 9.19
C LEU A 181 -6.35 1.46 10.22
N ASN A 182 -7.27 2.41 9.95
CA ASN A 182 -7.53 3.55 10.83
C ASN A 182 -8.61 3.30 11.91
N SER A 183 -9.30 2.17 11.84
CA SER A 183 -10.54 1.93 12.61
C SER A 183 -10.49 0.69 13.51
N ASP A 184 -9.76 -0.35 13.09
CA ASP A 184 -9.71 -1.63 13.80
C ASP A 184 -8.40 -2.36 13.45
N SER A 185 -7.38 -2.17 14.28
CA SER A 185 -6.07 -2.80 14.10
C SER A 185 -6.10 -4.31 14.34
N ALA A 186 -7.00 -4.81 15.20
CA ALA A 186 -7.15 -6.25 15.43
C ALA A 186 -7.68 -6.96 14.19
N LYS A 187 -8.69 -6.35 13.53
CA LYS A 187 -9.21 -6.84 12.25
C LYS A 187 -8.16 -6.81 11.14
N SER A 188 -7.34 -5.75 11.07
CA SER A 188 -6.25 -5.69 10.09
C SER A 188 -5.27 -6.85 10.25
N ILE A 189 -4.93 -7.23 11.49
CA ILE A 189 -4.04 -8.37 11.78
C ILE A 189 -4.67 -9.69 11.37
N GLU A 190 -5.98 -9.89 11.64
CA GLU A 190 -6.69 -11.10 11.20
C GLU A 190 -6.71 -11.23 9.67
N LEU A 191 -7.00 -10.14 8.97
CA LEU A 191 -7.00 -10.11 7.50
C LEU A 191 -5.60 -10.41 6.92
N ALA A 192 -4.53 -9.96 7.56
CA ALA A 192 -3.17 -10.33 7.15
C ALA A 192 -2.86 -11.83 7.36
N GLN A 193 -3.49 -12.50 8.34
CA GLN A 193 -3.38 -13.96 8.44
C GLN A 193 -4.12 -14.67 7.30
N ASP A 194 -5.21 -14.09 6.79
CA ASP A 194 -5.90 -14.62 5.62
C ASP A 194 -5.06 -14.46 4.35
N THR A 195 -4.32 -13.36 4.18
CA THR A 195 -3.37 -13.23 3.05
C THR A 195 -2.30 -14.33 3.10
N GLN A 196 -1.78 -14.67 4.28
CA GLN A 196 -0.80 -15.78 4.43
C GLN A 196 -1.38 -17.15 4.08
N LYS A 197 -2.69 -17.36 4.23
CA LYS A 197 -3.32 -18.62 3.79
C LYS A 197 -3.40 -18.69 2.27
N LEU A 198 -3.79 -17.57 1.64
CA LEU A 198 -3.85 -17.44 0.18
C LEU A 198 -2.46 -17.65 -0.44
N GLU A 199 -1.42 -17.03 0.11
CA GLU A 199 -0.04 -17.22 -0.37
C GLU A 199 0.34 -18.71 -0.40
N ARG A 200 0.09 -19.46 0.68
CA ARG A 200 0.37 -20.91 0.69
C ARG A 200 -0.38 -21.68 -0.38
N GLU A 201 -1.62 -21.29 -0.68
CA GLU A 201 -2.41 -21.91 -1.75
C GLU A 201 -1.84 -21.60 -3.13
N ILE A 202 -1.47 -20.33 -3.38
CA ILE A 202 -0.79 -19.86 -4.59
C ILE A 202 0.51 -20.63 -4.78
N ASP A 203 1.33 -20.72 -3.75
CA ASP A 203 2.65 -21.33 -3.69
C ASP A 203 2.60 -22.85 -4.01
N ILE A 204 1.59 -23.56 -3.47
CA ILE A 204 1.31 -24.97 -3.83
C ILE A 204 0.88 -25.10 -5.30
N LYS A 205 0.03 -24.19 -5.79
CA LYS A 205 -0.51 -24.26 -7.16
C LYS A 205 0.57 -23.91 -8.20
N TYR A 206 1.35 -22.88 -7.94
CA TYR A 206 2.55 -22.47 -8.67
C TYR A 206 3.48 -23.66 -8.92
N ARG A 207 3.89 -24.37 -7.86
CA ARG A 207 4.81 -25.53 -7.97
C ARG A 207 4.29 -26.62 -8.90
N LYS A 208 2.98 -26.89 -8.88
CA LYS A 208 2.35 -27.86 -9.78
C LYS A 208 2.31 -27.36 -11.22
N MET A 209 2.00 -26.08 -11.42
CA MET A 209 1.87 -25.47 -12.73
C MET A 209 3.21 -25.33 -13.45
N VAL A 210 4.29 -24.98 -12.74
CA VAL A 210 5.65 -24.94 -13.34
C VAL A 210 6.01 -26.30 -13.94
N LEU A 211 5.78 -27.40 -13.22
CA LEU A 211 6.05 -28.75 -13.73
C LEU A 211 5.22 -29.07 -14.98
N LYS A 212 3.95 -28.69 -15.02
CA LYS A 212 3.09 -28.84 -16.21
C LYS A 212 3.58 -27.99 -17.39
N ALA A 213 4.05 -26.77 -17.13
CA ALA A 213 4.57 -25.88 -18.18
C ALA A 213 5.81 -26.46 -18.87
N LEU A 214 6.63 -27.23 -18.14
CA LEU A 214 7.80 -27.92 -18.70
C LEU A 214 7.45 -29.04 -19.70
N GLU A 215 6.21 -29.53 -19.71
CA GLU A 215 5.73 -30.53 -20.68
C GLU A 215 5.38 -29.92 -22.04
N ILE A 216 5.36 -28.58 -22.17
CA ILE A 216 5.10 -27.89 -23.43
C ILE A 216 6.24 -28.15 -24.42
N SER A 217 5.91 -28.75 -25.57
CA SER A 217 6.93 -29.25 -26.51
C SER A 217 7.73 -28.14 -27.21
N THR A 218 7.15 -26.95 -27.37
CA THR A 218 7.83 -25.83 -28.04
C THR A 218 8.56 -24.99 -26.99
N THR A 219 9.89 -24.93 -27.06
CA THR A 219 10.72 -24.24 -26.06
C THR A 219 10.33 -22.78 -25.84
N SER A 220 10.01 -22.03 -26.91
CA SER A 220 9.60 -20.62 -26.76
C SER A 220 8.27 -20.46 -26.02
N GLU A 221 7.31 -21.36 -26.27
CA GLU A 221 6.01 -21.35 -25.58
C GLU A 221 6.14 -21.84 -24.13
N MET A 222 7.02 -22.83 -23.90
CA MET A 222 7.35 -23.33 -22.56
C MET A 222 7.97 -22.22 -21.70
N LEU A 223 8.98 -21.51 -22.23
CA LEU A 223 9.61 -20.39 -21.54
C LEU A 223 8.60 -19.29 -21.23
N LEU A 224 7.81 -18.87 -22.23
CA LEU A 224 6.81 -17.82 -22.04
C LEU A 224 5.76 -18.21 -20.97
N MET A 225 5.32 -19.47 -20.97
CA MET A 225 4.39 -19.98 -19.96
C MET A 225 5.02 -20.01 -18.57
N LYS A 226 6.25 -20.53 -18.45
CA LYS A 226 6.98 -20.59 -17.19
C LYS A 226 7.19 -19.17 -16.62
N ASP A 227 7.69 -18.24 -17.42
CA ASP A 227 7.93 -16.85 -17.02
C ASP A 227 6.63 -16.12 -16.65
N THR A 228 5.49 -16.54 -17.19
CA THR A 228 4.17 -16.03 -16.81
C THR A 228 3.79 -16.56 -15.43
N ILE A 229 3.93 -17.86 -15.20
CA ILE A 229 3.59 -18.51 -13.92
C ILE A 229 4.49 -17.99 -12.79
N GLU A 230 5.80 -17.83 -13.03
CA GLU A 230 6.72 -17.21 -12.09
C GLU A 230 6.36 -15.75 -11.82
N GLY A 231 6.00 -14.98 -12.85
CA GLY A 231 5.56 -13.60 -12.66
C GLY A 231 4.30 -13.48 -11.77
N ILE A 232 3.38 -14.46 -11.81
CA ILE A 232 2.20 -14.47 -10.94
C ILE A 232 2.58 -14.79 -9.49
N GLU A 233 3.56 -15.67 -9.26
CA GLU A 233 4.04 -15.97 -7.91
C GLU A 233 4.84 -14.81 -7.33
N GLU A 234 5.74 -14.19 -8.10
CA GLU A 234 6.45 -12.97 -7.66
C GLU A 234 5.46 -11.82 -7.35
N MET A 235 4.34 -11.73 -8.09
CA MET A 235 3.26 -10.78 -7.78
C MET A 235 2.59 -11.08 -6.43
N ALA A 236 2.38 -12.34 -6.08
CA ALA A 236 1.83 -12.76 -4.79
C ALA A 236 2.81 -12.46 -3.65
N ASP A 237 4.11 -12.69 -3.85
CA ASP A 237 5.14 -12.32 -2.87
C ASP A 237 5.11 -10.81 -2.56
N LYS A 238 4.94 -9.98 -3.59
CA LYS A 238 4.74 -8.53 -3.39
C LYS A 238 3.46 -8.19 -2.65
N CYS A 239 2.39 -8.97 -2.83
CA CYS A 239 1.19 -8.81 -2.04
C CYS A 239 1.45 -9.09 -0.55
N GLN A 240 2.24 -10.11 -0.20
CA GLN A 240 2.66 -10.36 1.18
C GLN A 240 3.51 -9.21 1.75
N GLU A 241 4.49 -8.72 1.00
CA GLU A 241 5.32 -7.57 1.43
C GLU A 241 4.45 -6.34 1.74
N VAL A 242 3.41 -6.08 0.95
CA VAL A 242 2.44 -5.00 1.20
C VAL A 242 1.58 -5.30 2.42
N SER A 243 1.13 -6.54 2.62
CA SER A 243 0.38 -6.96 3.81
C SER A 243 1.17 -6.65 5.09
N ASP A 244 2.43 -7.09 5.15
CA ASP A 244 3.32 -6.83 6.27
C ASP A 244 3.55 -5.33 6.48
N SER A 245 3.74 -4.58 5.39
CA SER A 245 3.90 -3.13 5.44
C SER A 245 2.66 -2.43 5.98
N PHE A 246 1.46 -2.88 5.63
CA PHE A 246 0.21 -2.38 6.22
C PHE A 246 0.13 -2.67 7.71
N ILE A 247 0.54 -3.86 8.17
CA ILE A 247 0.56 -4.14 9.62
C ILE A 247 1.56 -3.22 10.34
N LEU A 248 2.74 -3.00 9.78
CA LEU A 248 3.71 -2.05 10.34
C LEU A 248 3.15 -0.63 10.40
N LEU A 249 2.42 -0.20 9.36
CA LEU A 249 1.71 1.07 9.37
C LEU A 249 0.66 1.11 10.48
N ALA A 250 -0.18 0.07 10.60
CA ALA A 250 -1.23 -0.03 11.62
C ALA A 250 -0.68 0.02 13.06
N LEU A 251 0.51 -0.57 13.32
CA LEU A 251 1.19 -0.50 14.62
C LEU A 251 1.84 0.86 14.90
N SER A 252 2.03 1.67 13.86
CA SER A 252 2.64 3.00 13.96
C SER A 252 1.66 4.17 13.94
N LEU A 253 0.37 3.87 13.74
CA LEU A 253 -0.71 4.83 13.65
C LEU A 253 -1.34 5.14 15.01
#